data_AF-A0A1S1NP48-F1
#
_entry.id   AF-A0A1S1NP48-F1
#
_cell.length_a   1.000
_cell.length_b   1.000
_cell.length_c   1.000
_cell.angle_alpha   90.00
_cell.angle_beta   90.00
_cell.angle_gamma   90.00
#
_symmetry.space_group_name_H-M   'P 1'
#
loop_
_entity.id
_entity.type
_entity.pdbx_description
1 polymer ?
#
loop_
_entity_poly.entity_id
_entity_poly.type
_entity_poly.pdbx_seq_one_letter_code
_entity_poly.pdbx_strand_id
1 'polypeptide(L)' 'MQFCIGDQVREGRRVGTVTDVGTILIQVKTTMGASRMVCPWELVRLRACHDGPSSDAAQDRNIQEQ' A
#
# COMPACT_ATOMS: atom_id res chain seq x y z
N MET A 1 -6.09 -11.11 2.61
CA MET A 1 -5.13 -10.01 2.42
C MET A 1 -4.77 -9.97 0.95
N GLN A 2 -5.15 -8.92 0.23
CA GLN A 2 -4.99 -8.88 -1.23
C GLN A 2 -3.97 -7.81 -1.60
N PHE A 3 -2.72 -8.21 -1.82
CA PHE A 3 -1.62 -7.29 -2.18
C PHE A 3 -1.75 -6.77 -3.60
N CYS A 4 -1.31 -5.53 -3.80
CA CYS A 4 -1.28 -4.84 -5.07
C CYS A 4 0.16 -4.45 -5.42
N ILE A 5 0.49 -4.42 -6.70
CA ILE A 5 1.76 -3.86 -7.18
C ILE A 5 1.84 -2.39 -6.72
N GLY A 6 2.98 -2.02 -6.12
CA GLY A 6 3.19 -0.71 -5.52
C GLY A 6 2.96 -0.65 -4.00
N ASP A 7 2.31 -1.65 -3.40
CA ASP A 7 2.16 -1.72 -1.94
C ASP A 7 3.53 -1.69 -1.25
N GLN A 8 3.64 -0.89 -0.17
CA GLN A 8 4.75 -1.04 0.77
C GLN A 8 4.45 -2.14 1.77
N VAL A 9 5.36 -3.12 1.83
CA VAL A 9 5.25 -4.30 2.68
C VAL A 9 6.52 -4.52 3.49
N ARG A 10 6.37 -5.26 4.59
CA ARG A 10 7.45 -5.68 5.46
C ARG A 10 7.55 -7.21 5.47
N GLU A 11 8.73 -7.72 5.12
CA GLU A 11 9.15 -9.11 5.24
C GLU A 11 10.08 -9.20 6.46
N GLY A 12 9.57 -9.65 7.61
CA GLY A 12 10.32 -9.66 8.86
C GLY A 12 10.81 -8.27 9.28
N ARG A 13 12.14 -8.02 9.15
CA ARG A 13 12.77 -6.71 9.45
C ARG A 13 13.02 -5.84 8.21
N ARG A 14 12.70 -6.34 7.03
CA ARG A 14 13.02 -5.67 5.75
C ARG A 14 11.77 -5.05 5.17
N VAL A 15 11.92 -3.82 4.67
CA VAL A 15 10.86 -3.10 3.97
C VAL A 15 11.11 -3.21 2.47
N GLY A 16 10.05 -3.37 1.71
CA GLY A 16 10.10 -3.38 0.26
C GLY A 16 8.78 -3.00 -0.38
N THR A 17 8.82 -2.95 -1.70
CA THR A 17 7.67 -2.63 -2.55
C THR A 17 7.27 -3.85 -3.34
N VAL A 18 5.98 -4.18 -3.37
CA VAL A 18 5.46 -5.25 -4.23
C VAL A 18 5.66 -4.86 -5.68
N THR A 19 6.35 -5.69 -6.44
CA THR A 19 6.58 -5.48 -7.88
C THR A 19 5.77 -6.43 -8.75
N ASP A 20 5.34 -7.57 -8.21
CA ASP A 20 4.49 -8.54 -8.90
C ASP A 20 3.69 -9.39 -7.90
N VAL A 21 2.49 -9.81 -8.29
CA VAL A 21 1.59 -10.62 -7.45
C VAL A 21 1.24 -11.90 -8.20
N GLY A 22 1.95 -12.98 -7.87
CA GLY A 22 1.64 -14.31 -8.37
C GLY A 22 0.52 -14.99 -7.59
N THR A 23 0.12 -16.17 -8.05
CA THR A 23 -0.91 -16.99 -7.40
C THR A 23 -0.45 -17.61 -6.08
N ILE A 24 0.86 -17.89 -5.95
CA ILE A 24 1.45 -18.54 -4.78
C ILE A 24 2.42 -17.60 -4.05
N LEU A 25 3.24 -16.87 -4.81
CA LEU A 25 4.32 -16.02 -4.30
C LEU A 25 4.16 -14.59 -4.78
N ILE A 26 4.67 -13.67 -3.98
CA ILE A 26 4.67 -12.23 -4.27
C ILE A 26 6.11 -11.80 -4.45
N GLN A 27 6.39 -11.04 -5.52
CA GLN A 27 7.70 -10.46 -5.72
C GLN A 27 7.78 -9.10 -5.01
N VAL A 28 8.80 -8.94 -4.17
CA VAL A 28 9.06 -7.70 -3.44
C VAL A 28 10.46 -7.20 -3.77
N LYS A 29 10.57 -5.92 -4.15
CA LYS A 29 11.85 -5.22 -4.29
C LYS A 29 12.16 -4.49 -2.99
N THR A 30 13.22 -4.93 -2.31
CA THR A 30 13.70 -4.31 -1.08
C THR A 30 14.31 -2.93 -1.36
N THR A 31 14.41 -2.09 -0.32
CA THR A 31 15.07 -0.76 -0.42
C THR A 31 16.54 -0.84 -0.84
N MET A 32 17.19 -1.98 -0.64
CA MET A 32 18.55 -2.27 -1.11
C MET A 32 18.62 -2.65 -2.60
N GLY A 33 17.48 -2.63 -3.31
CA GLY A 33 17.39 -2.94 -4.74
C GLY A 33 17.26 -4.43 -5.08
N ALA A 34 17.38 -5.33 -4.09
CA ALA A 34 17.24 -6.76 -4.29
C ALA A 34 15.77 -7.20 -4.40
N SER A 35 15.46 -8.03 -5.39
CA SER A 35 14.15 -8.67 -5.55
C SER A 35 14.09 -10.01 -4.81
N ARG A 36 12.95 -10.30 -4.20
CA ARG A 36 12.70 -11.54 -3.45
C ARG A 36 11.31 -12.07 -3.73
N MET A 37 11.17 -13.39 -3.72
CA MET A 37 9.87 -14.08 -3.75
C MET A 37 9.54 -14.51 -2.33
N VAL A 38 8.35 -14.14 -1.86
CA VAL A 38 7.92 -14.36 -0.48
C VAL A 38 6.48 -14.84 -0.43
N CYS A 39 6.13 -15.56 0.62
CA CYS A 39 4.76 -16.02 0.78
C CYS A 39 3.86 -14.89 1.28
N PRO A 40 2.59 -14.83 0.87
CA PRO A 40 1.68 -13.76 1.29
C PRO A 40 1.53 -13.64 2.82
N TRP A 41 1.62 -14.75 3.55
CA TRP A 41 1.50 -14.77 5.01
C TRP A 41 2.73 -14.24 5.75
N GLU A 42 3.88 -14.14 5.09
CA GLU A 42 5.12 -13.58 5.64
C GLU A 42 5.19 -12.06 5.51
N LEU A 43 4.24 -11.47 4.76
CA LEU A 43 4.18 -10.05 4.46
C LEU A 43 3.19 -9.31 5.37
N VAL A 44 3.63 -8.17 5.88
CA VAL A 44 2.78 -7.21 6.59
C VAL A 44 2.73 -5.92 5.78
N ARG A 45 1.54 -5.46 5.40
CA ARG A 45 1.37 -4.19 4.67
C ARG A 45 1.60 -3.00 5.61
N LEU A 46 2.43 -2.05 5.20
CA LEU A 46 2.78 -0.87 6.00
C LEU A 46 1.87 0.33 5.75
N ARG A 47 1.29 0.44 4.54
CA ARG A 47 0.23 1.40 4.21
C ARG A 47 -0.78 0.70 3.33
N ALA A 48 -2.06 0.73 3.71
CA ALA A 48 -3.12 0.34 2.78
C ALA A 48 -3.09 1.31 1.60
N CYS A 49 -3.22 0.80 0.37
CA CYS A 49 -3.59 1.65 -0.75
C CYS A 49 -4.83 2.43 -0.34
N HIS A 50 -4.69 3.75 -0.18
CA HIS A 50 -5.83 4.64 -0.25
C HIS A 50 -6.32 4.56 -1.69
N ASP A 51 -7.22 3.63 -1.98
CA ASP A 51 -8.15 3.83 -3.09
C ASP A 51 -8.96 5.10 -2.71
N GLY A 52 -8.80 6.16 -3.49
CA GLY A 52 -9.30 7.51 -3.19
C GLY A 52 -10.84 7.66 -3.17
N PRO A 53 -11.37 8.90 -3.07
CA PRO A 53 -10.89 10.05 -3.83
C PRO A 53 -10.50 11.26 -2.98
N SER A 54 -9.70 12.13 -3.59
CA SER A 54 -9.63 13.55 -3.23
C SER A 54 -11.04 14.10 -3.02
N SER A 55 -11.33 14.62 -1.83
CA SER A 55 -12.54 15.40 -1.56
C SER A 55 -12.13 16.85 -1.39
N ASP A 56 -11.70 17.46 -2.49
CA ASP A 56 -11.89 18.90 -2.70
C ASP A 56 -13.27 19.07 -3.33
N ALA A 57 -14.29 19.22 -2.48
CA ALA A 57 -15.56 19.81 -2.86
C ALA A 57 -15.95 20.77 -1.75
N ALA A 58 -15.81 22.05 -2.07
CA ALA A 58 -16.32 23.16 -1.29
C ALA A 58 -17.79 22.91 -0.88
N GLN A 59 -18.07 22.96 0.42
CA GLN A 59 -19.40 23.29 0.91
C GLN A 59 -19.31 24.64 1.61
N ASP A 60 -19.44 25.66 0.78
CA ASP A 60 -20.01 26.95 1.16
C ASP A 60 -21.39 26.73 1.82
N ARG A 61 -21.77 27.66 2.70
CA ARG A 61 -22.97 27.78 3.56
C ARG A 61 -22.80 27.36 5.02
N ASN A 62 -22.43 28.34 5.85
CA ASN A 62 -23.25 28.64 7.02
C ASN A 62 -23.36 30.15 7.23
N ILE A 63 -24.56 30.67 6.99
CA ILE A 63 -24.99 31.99 7.47
C ILE A 63 -25.17 31.84 8.98
N GLN A 64 -24.38 32.56 9.77
CA GLN A 64 -24.68 32.77 11.18
C GLN A 64 -24.89 34.27 11.39
N GLU A 65 -26.14 34.60 11.69
CA GLU A 65 -26.60 35.90 12.13
C GLU A 65 -25.84 36.37 13.38
N GLN A 66 -25.51 37.67 13.40
CA GLN A 66 -25.63 38.57 14.56
C GLN A 66 -25.48 40.02 14.13
#